data_AF-A0A0D6M470-F1
#
_entry.id   AF-A0A0D6M470-F1
#
_cell.length_a   1.000
_cell.length_b   1.000
_cell.length_c   1.000
_cell.angle_alpha   90.00
_cell.angle_beta   90.00
_cell.angle_gamma   90.00
#
_symmetry.space_group_name_H-M   'P 1'
#
loop_
_entity.id
_entity.type
_entity.pdbx_description
1 polymer ?
#
loop_
_entity_poly.entity_id
_entity_poly.type
_entity_poly.pdbx_seq_one_letter_code
_entity_poly.pdbx_strand_id
1 'polypeptide(L)'
;MDDDQLRELFTSLAVLAQQGPIPVQAYSVLVHNHSPEALAEQLHQKWLADGRFAPIAANIVLHVRKTNSSGIALSSMYVVFLQIDSCVAKCLVKPMFQCLDVLVDNNPDSEDLVTMGVLMTDHGSTLNNINSYLVDRLIVKMRTKICSDDDQMNGYIRRIFLHVLDLWAFGWNELTIPESITMTYPTVEQKETPTPERKKHVVKKEFGSKESVV
;
A
#
# COMPACT_ATOMS: atom_id res chain seq x y z
N MET A 1 16.30 6.12 18.35
CA MET A 1 17.18 5.09 18.95
C MET A 1 18.33 4.89 17.98
N ASP A 2 19.56 4.76 18.47
CA ASP A 2 20.73 4.48 17.63
C ASP A 2 20.75 3.00 17.20
N ASP A 3 21.37 2.66 16.07
CA ASP A 3 21.51 1.30 15.55
C ASP A 3 22.19 0.38 16.57
N ASP A 4 23.14 0.90 17.33
CA ASP A 4 23.82 0.16 18.39
C ASP A 4 22.85 -0.26 19.51
N GLN A 5 21.90 0.61 19.87
CA GLN A 5 20.85 0.28 20.84
C GLN A 5 19.89 -0.77 20.28
N LEU A 6 19.55 -0.72 18.99
CA LEU A 6 18.69 -1.72 18.34
C LEU A 6 19.36 -3.10 18.34
N ARG A 7 20.66 -3.14 18.04
CA ARG A 7 21.47 -4.36 18.09
C ARG A 7 21.55 -4.95 19.51
N GLU A 8 21.71 -4.10 20.53
CA GLU A 8 21.68 -4.53 21.94
C GLU A 8 20.31 -5.08 22.35
N LEU A 9 19.23 -4.46 21.88
CA LEU A 9 17.87 -4.93 22.15
C LEU A 9 17.62 -6.32 21.55
N PHE A 10 18.05 -6.55 20.31
CA PHE A 10 17.96 -7.87 19.66
C PHE A 10 18.77 -8.94 20.40
N THR A 11 19.94 -8.56 20.90
CA THR A 11 20.78 -9.45 21.72
C THR A 11 20.10 -9.76 23.05
N SER A 12 19.47 -8.77 23.68
CA SER A 12 18.70 -8.95 24.91
C SER A 12 17.47 -9.85 24.71
N LEU A 13 16.77 -9.71 23.59
CA LEU A 13 15.65 -10.58 23.22
C LEU A 13 16.09 -12.04 23.02
N ALA A 14 17.25 -12.26 22.40
CA ALA A 14 17.81 -13.59 22.22
C ALA A 14 18.13 -14.26 23.58
N VAL A 15 18.60 -13.49 24.56
CA VAL A 15 18.83 -13.97 25.93
C VAL A 15 17.50 -14.25 26.64
N LEU A 16 16.53 -13.34 26.53
CA LEU A 16 15.22 -13.48 27.17
C LEU A 16 14.46 -14.72 26.67
N ALA A 17 14.55 -15.01 25.37
CA ALA A 17 13.91 -16.18 24.76
C ALA A 17 14.37 -17.52 25.36
N GLN A 18 15.58 -17.56 25.95
CA GLN A 18 16.09 -18.76 26.63
C GLN A 18 15.38 -19.02 27.96
N GLN A 19 14.75 -18.00 28.53
CA GLN A 19 14.04 -18.07 29.81
C GLN A 19 12.53 -18.36 29.63
N GLY A 20 12.02 -18.31 28.40
CA GLY A 20 10.61 -18.54 28.10
C GLY A 20 10.11 -17.76 26.87
N PRO A 21 8.81 -17.83 26.57
CA PRO A 21 8.22 -17.11 25.46
C PRO A 21 8.33 -15.59 25.66
N ILE A 22 8.76 -14.88 24.62
CA ILE A 22 8.84 -13.41 24.66
C ILE A 22 7.42 -12.82 24.64
N PRO A 23 7.10 -11.88 25.53
CA PRO A 23 5.79 -11.21 25.54
C PRO A 23 5.58 -10.38 24.28
N VAL A 24 4.35 -10.37 23.77
CA VAL A 24 4.01 -9.68 22.50
C VAL A 24 4.32 -8.18 22.55
N GLN A 25 4.23 -7.59 23.75
CA GLN A 25 4.50 -6.18 24.00
C GLN A 25 5.95 -5.81 23.67
N ALA A 26 6.91 -6.74 23.84
CA ALA A 26 8.30 -6.49 23.47
C ALA A 26 8.45 -6.34 21.95
N TYR A 27 7.69 -7.12 21.17
CA TYR A 27 7.63 -6.95 19.72
C TYR A 27 6.91 -5.65 19.34
N SER A 28 5.88 -5.24 20.08
CA SER A 28 5.21 -3.96 19.83
C SER A 28 6.17 -2.78 20.01
N VAL A 29 6.93 -2.73 21.11
CA VAL A 29 7.92 -1.68 21.33
C VAL A 29 8.96 -1.62 20.20
N LEU A 30 9.41 -2.78 19.74
CA LEU A 30 10.33 -2.88 18.60
C LEU A 30 9.76 -2.26 17.32
N VAL A 31 8.56 -2.70 16.93
CA VAL A 31 7.92 -2.34 15.66
C VAL A 31 7.49 -0.88 15.63
N HIS A 32 7.08 -0.31 16.77
CA HIS A 32 6.63 1.08 16.83
C HIS A 32 7.78 2.09 16.92
N ASN A 33 8.96 1.68 17.39
CA ASN A 33 10.09 2.59 17.63
C ASN A 33 11.13 2.61 16.51
N HIS A 34 11.02 1.73 15.51
CA HIS A 34 12.02 1.57 14.45
C HIS A 34 11.37 1.49 13.08
N SER A 35 12.07 1.98 12.06
CA SER A 35 11.59 1.84 10.70
C SER A 35 11.66 0.36 10.26
N PRO A 36 10.76 -0.07 9.35
CA PRO A 36 10.79 -1.43 8.81
C PRO A 36 12.13 -1.80 8.16
N GLU A 37 12.81 -0.84 7.55
CA GLU A 37 14.11 -1.02 6.91
C GLU A 37 15.19 -1.35 7.93
N ALA A 38 15.31 -0.54 9.00
CA ALA A 38 16.26 -0.80 10.09
C ALA A 38 15.99 -2.15 10.78
N LEU A 39 14.71 -2.50 10.95
CA LEU A 39 14.33 -3.82 11.47
C LEU A 39 14.77 -4.95 10.52
N ALA A 40 14.59 -4.80 9.20
CA ALA A 40 14.98 -5.81 8.22
C ALA A 40 16.49 -6.07 8.24
N GLU A 41 17.31 -5.01 8.26
CA GLU A 41 18.77 -5.12 8.31
C GLU A 41 19.24 -5.85 9.58
N GLN A 42 18.75 -5.44 10.75
CA GLN A 42 19.13 -6.06 12.03
C GLN A 42 18.61 -7.50 12.16
N LEU A 43 17.39 -7.77 11.65
CA LEU A 43 16.85 -9.12 11.55
C LEU A 43 17.75 -10.01 10.70
N HIS A 44 18.18 -9.54 9.53
CA HIS A 44 19.07 -10.32 8.66
C HIS A 44 20.39 -10.66 9.37
N GLN A 45 21.07 -9.66 9.92
CA GLN A 45 22.36 -9.87 10.61
C GLN A 45 22.24 -10.89 11.74
N LYS A 46 21.19 -10.80 12.56
CA LYS A 46 21.02 -11.71 13.70
C LYS A 46 20.53 -13.09 13.30
N TRP A 47 19.72 -13.20 12.25
CA TRP A 47 19.25 -14.47 11.71
C TRP A 47 20.43 -15.33 11.23
N LEU A 48 21.38 -14.73 10.51
CA LEU A 48 22.58 -15.44 10.06
C LEU A 48 23.53 -15.79 11.21
N ALA A 49 23.60 -14.95 12.25
CA ALA A 49 24.54 -15.12 13.36
C ALA A 49 24.08 -16.15 14.42
N ASP A 50 22.78 -16.36 14.60
CA ASP A 50 22.26 -17.31 15.60
C ASP A 50 21.02 -18.05 15.07
N GLY A 51 21.16 -19.35 14.77
CA GLY A 51 20.06 -20.19 14.31
C GLY A 51 18.89 -20.30 15.30
N ARG A 52 19.11 -20.03 16.60
CA ARG A 52 18.05 -19.99 17.63
C ARG A 52 17.24 -18.69 17.56
N PHE A 53 17.72 -17.68 16.83
CA PHE A 53 17.04 -16.42 16.63
C PHE A 53 16.00 -16.48 15.51
N ALA A 54 16.07 -17.46 14.60
CA ALA A 54 15.14 -17.59 13.49
C ALA A 54 13.65 -17.61 13.91
N PRO A 55 13.23 -18.31 14.99
CA PRO A 55 11.84 -18.24 15.48
C PRO A 55 11.46 -16.85 16.02
N ILE A 56 12.40 -16.13 16.62
CA ILE A 56 12.19 -14.76 17.14
C ILE A 56 12.01 -13.79 15.98
N ALA A 57 12.88 -13.88 14.98
CA ALA A 57 12.81 -13.09 13.77
C ALA A 57 11.47 -13.31 13.03
N ALA A 58 11.04 -14.57 12.89
CA ALA A 58 9.75 -14.91 12.31
C ALA A 58 8.57 -14.30 13.12
N ASN A 59 8.65 -14.32 14.45
CA ASN A 59 7.63 -13.70 15.30
C ASN A 59 7.60 -12.18 15.20
N ILE A 60 8.76 -11.52 15.04
CA ILE A 60 8.84 -10.07 14.81
C ILE A 60 8.19 -9.72 13.47
N VAL A 61 8.55 -10.41 12.38
CA VAL A 61 7.95 -10.22 11.05
C VAL A 61 6.43 -10.49 11.09
N LEU A 62 6.00 -11.53 11.81
CA LEU A 62 4.58 -11.81 12.00
C LEU A 62 3.88 -10.71 12.80
N HIS A 63 4.55 -10.12 13.80
CA HIS A 63 4.01 -8.99 14.54
C HIS A 63 3.91 -7.74 13.66
N VAL A 64 4.94 -7.41 12.88
CA VAL A 64 4.91 -6.33 11.89
C VAL A 64 3.71 -6.48 10.97
N ARG A 65 3.45 -7.69 10.46
CA ARG A 65 2.26 -7.98 9.64
C ARG A 65 0.96 -7.72 10.39
N LYS A 66 0.85 -8.18 11.64
CA LYS A 66 -0.37 -8.06 12.44
C LYS A 66 -0.68 -6.60 12.81
N THR A 67 0.35 -5.79 13.04
CA THR A 67 0.20 -4.37 13.41
C THR A 67 0.09 -3.46 12.20
N ASN A 68 0.54 -3.89 11.01
CA ASN A 68 0.44 -3.13 9.76
C ASN A 68 -0.44 -3.87 8.75
N SER A 69 -1.75 -3.70 8.87
CA SER A 69 -2.75 -4.29 7.95
C SER A 69 -2.49 -3.94 6.49
N SER A 70 -1.92 -2.77 6.23
CA SER A 70 -1.60 -2.28 4.89
C SER A 70 -0.46 -2.99 4.18
N GLY A 71 0.40 -3.70 4.90
CA GLY A 71 1.56 -4.37 4.30
C GLY A 71 2.68 -3.43 3.84
N ILE A 72 2.58 -2.11 4.03
CA ILE A 72 3.63 -1.12 3.69
C ILE A 72 4.97 -1.53 4.33
N ALA A 73 4.94 -1.83 5.64
CA ALA A 73 6.14 -2.26 6.35
C ALA A 73 6.74 -3.55 5.78
N LEU A 74 5.92 -4.52 5.35
CA LEU A 74 6.43 -5.73 4.73
C LEU A 74 7.05 -5.47 3.35
N SER A 75 6.47 -4.56 2.56
CA SER A 75 7.04 -4.14 1.27
C SER A 75 8.40 -3.46 1.46
N SER A 76 8.53 -2.55 2.43
CA SER A 76 9.82 -1.96 2.81
C SER A 76 10.86 -3.02 3.19
N MET A 77 10.48 -3.95 4.07
CA MET A 77 11.37 -5.06 4.48
C MET A 77 11.76 -5.95 3.31
N TYR A 78 10.83 -6.22 2.37
CA TYR A 78 11.08 -7.04 1.19
C TYR A 78 12.15 -6.44 0.29
N VAL A 79 12.11 -5.12 0.03
CA VAL A 79 13.12 -4.45 -0.80
C VAL A 79 14.51 -4.60 -0.19
N VAL A 80 14.64 -4.42 1.13
CA VAL A 80 15.89 -4.60 1.86
C VAL A 80 16.35 -6.06 1.77
N PHE A 81 15.49 -7.03 2.12
CA PHE A 81 15.89 -8.44 2.01
C PHE A 81 16.20 -8.87 0.59
N LEU A 82 15.57 -8.30 -0.45
CA LEU A 82 15.90 -8.65 -1.83
C LEU A 82 17.35 -8.29 -2.19
N GLN A 83 17.86 -7.18 -1.64
CA GLN A 83 19.25 -6.76 -1.83
C GLN A 83 20.24 -7.62 -1.03
N ILE A 84 19.83 -8.09 0.16
CA ILE A 84 20.72 -8.78 1.08
C ILE A 84 20.65 -10.32 0.92
N ASP A 85 19.44 -10.89 0.87
CA ASP A 85 19.17 -12.32 0.74
C ASP A 85 17.80 -12.61 0.08
N SER A 86 17.86 -12.98 -1.21
CA SER A 86 16.67 -13.32 -2.00
C SER A 86 15.86 -14.52 -1.47
N CYS A 87 16.46 -15.42 -0.69
CA CYS A 87 15.76 -16.56 -0.09
C CYS A 87 14.84 -16.10 1.04
N VAL A 88 15.34 -15.22 1.92
CA VAL A 88 14.55 -14.60 2.99
C VAL A 88 13.44 -13.72 2.40
N ALA A 89 13.74 -12.95 1.35
CA ALA A 89 12.74 -12.13 0.67
C ALA A 89 11.55 -12.96 0.14
N LYS A 90 11.80 -14.16 -0.41
CA LYS A 90 10.73 -15.06 -0.89
C LYS A 90 9.73 -15.46 0.20
N CYS A 91 10.16 -15.54 1.46
CA CYS A 91 9.27 -15.85 2.58
C CYS A 91 8.24 -14.74 2.85
N LEU A 92 8.52 -13.50 2.43
CA LEU A 92 7.61 -12.36 2.61
C LEU A 92 6.56 -12.21 1.51
N VAL A 93 6.76 -12.84 0.35
CA VAL A 93 5.86 -12.72 -0.80
C VAL A 93 4.42 -13.08 -0.43
N LYS A 94 4.19 -14.26 0.16
CA LYS A 94 2.85 -14.69 0.56
C LYS A 94 2.21 -13.75 1.61
N PRO A 95 2.90 -13.38 2.71
CA PRO A 95 2.43 -12.36 3.64
C PRO A 95 2.05 -11.02 3.00
N MET A 96 2.87 -10.49 2.09
CA MET A 96 2.59 -9.22 1.40
C MET A 96 1.30 -9.28 0.58
N PHE A 97 1.14 -10.32 -0.26
CA PHE A 97 -0.09 -10.49 -1.04
C PHE A 97 -1.32 -10.69 -0.16
N GLN A 98 -1.18 -11.32 1.01
CA GLN A 98 -2.27 -11.42 1.98
C GLN A 98 -2.66 -10.08 2.60
N CYS A 99 -1.71 -9.16 2.83
CA CYS A 99 -2.04 -7.80 3.26
C CYS A 99 -2.81 -7.04 2.17
N LEU A 100 -2.37 -7.13 0.91
CA LEU A 100 -3.07 -6.52 -0.23
C LEU A 100 -4.50 -7.07 -0.40
N ASP A 101 -4.70 -8.38 -0.20
CA ASP A 101 -6.04 -8.97 -0.21
C ASP A 101 -6.94 -8.39 0.89
N VAL A 102 -6.40 -8.16 2.10
CA VAL A 102 -7.16 -7.58 3.23
C VAL A 102 -7.61 -6.16 2.92
N LEU A 103 -6.75 -5.33 2.31
CA LEU A 103 -7.04 -3.94 1.97
C LEU A 103 -8.18 -3.76 0.96
N VAL A 104 -8.55 -4.79 0.21
CA VAL A 104 -9.63 -4.70 -0.81
C VAL A 104 -10.88 -5.52 -0.45
N ASP A 105 -10.74 -6.62 0.29
CA ASP A 105 -11.85 -7.54 0.54
C ASP A 105 -12.43 -7.51 1.97
N ASN A 106 -11.66 -7.09 2.98
CA ASN A 106 -12.04 -7.28 4.38
C ASN A 106 -12.81 -6.10 4.99
N ASN A 107 -13.96 -5.76 4.39
CA ASN A 107 -14.74 -4.56 4.74
C ASN A 107 -13.86 -3.30 4.87
N PRO A 108 -13.12 -2.96 3.79
CA PRO A 108 -12.11 -1.92 3.84
C PRO A 108 -12.77 -0.56 4.00
N ASP A 109 -12.11 0.32 4.74
CA ASP A 109 -12.47 1.74 4.75
C ASP A 109 -11.83 2.50 3.57
N SER A 110 -12.10 3.79 3.46
CA SER A 110 -11.52 4.62 2.41
C SER A 110 -9.98 4.68 2.44
N GLU A 111 -9.37 4.60 3.62
CA GLU A 111 -7.92 4.68 3.80
C GLU A 111 -7.25 3.38 3.33
N ASP A 112 -7.85 2.24 3.64
CA ASP A 112 -7.43 0.93 3.15
C ASP A 112 -7.40 0.89 1.61
N LEU A 113 -8.47 1.41 0.98
CA LEU A 113 -8.58 1.47 -0.47
C LEU A 113 -7.56 2.43 -1.09
N VAL A 114 -7.36 3.62 -0.52
CA VAL A 114 -6.28 4.53 -0.97
C VAL A 114 -4.94 3.82 -0.88
N THR A 115 -4.64 3.19 0.26
CA THR A 115 -3.38 2.49 0.50
C THR A 115 -3.14 1.36 -0.51
N MET A 116 -4.17 0.56 -0.81
CA MET A 116 -4.10 -0.46 -1.85
C MET A 116 -3.74 0.14 -3.21
N GLY A 117 -4.40 1.23 -3.58
CA GLY A 117 -4.17 1.92 -4.85
C GLY A 117 -2.75 2.48 -4.97
N VAL A 118 -2.24 3.11 -3.91
CA VAL A 118 -0.86 3.64 -3.85
C VAL A 118 0.17 2.52 -3.93
N LEU A 119 0.02 1.46 -3.12
CA LEU A 119 0.95 0.32 -3.15
C LEU A 119 1.02 -0.35 -4.51
N MET A 120 -0.12 -0.51 -5.20
CA MET A 120 -0.14 -1.08 -6.53
C MET A 120 0.44 -0.12 -7.58
N THR A 121 0.24 1.19 -7.43
CA THR A 121 0.85 2.19 -8.33
C THR A 121 2.37 2.17 -8.21
N ASP A 122 2.89 2.22 -6.98
CA ASP A 122 4.33 2.36 -6.71
C ASP A 122 5.11 1.05 -6.87
N HIS A 123 4.46 -0.08 -6.60
CA HIS A 123 5.14 -1.38 -6.52
C HIS A 123 4.53 -2.46 -7.43
N GLY A 124 3.49 -2.14 -8.21
CA GLY A 124 2.78 -3.11 -9.05
C GLY A 124 3.68 -3.83 -10.06
N SER A 125 4.62 -3.12 -10.69
CA SER A 125 5.61 -3.73 -11.60
C SER A 125 6.46 -4.79 -10.89
N THR A 126 6.98 -4.46 -9.70
CA THR A 126 7.77 -5.38 -8.87
C THR A 126 6.93 -6.58 -8.44
N LEU A 127 5.71 -6.35 -7.95
CA LEU A 127 4.78 -7.41 -7.55
C LEU A 127 4.43 -8.33 -8.73
N ASN A 128 4.26 -7.77 -9.93
CA ASN A 128 3.94 -8.51 -11.14
C ASN A 128 5.11 -9.40 -11.58
N ASN A 129 6.34 -8.91 -11.46
CA ASN A 129 7.55 -9.70 -11.73
C ASN A 129 7.75 -10.83 -10.70
N ILE A 130 7.32 -10.62 -9.45
CA ILE A 130 7.37 -11.65 -8.41
C ILE A 130 6.33 -12.75 -8.67
N ASN A 131 5.07 -12.35 -8.91
CA ASN A 131 3.97 -13.28 -9.16
C ASN A 131 2.81 -12.59 -9.88
N SER A 132 2.84 -12.62 -11.22
CA SER A 132 1.80 -12.03 -12.08
C SER A 132 0.41 -12.60 -11.82
N TYR A 133 0.30 -13.91 -11.54
CA TYR A 133 -0.99 -14.53 -11.26
C TYR A 133 -1.68 -13.95 -10.02
N LEU A 134 -0.93 -13.66 -8.95
CA LEU A 134 -1.48 -13.02 -7.75
C LEU A 134 -1.84 -11.55 -8.01
N VAL A 135 -1.07 -10.84 -8.84
CA VAL A 135 -1.40 -9.49 -9.28
C VAL A 135 -2.69 -9.48 -10.11
N ASP A 136 -2.85 -10.37 -11.09
CA ASP A 136 -4.07 -10.49 -11.89
C ASP A 136 -5.30 -10.71 -11.00
N ARG A 137 -5.16 -11.51 -9.94
CA ARG A 137 -6.24 -11.70 -8.96
C ARG A 137 -6.58 -10.42 -8.21
N LEU A 138 -5.58 -9.64 -7.78
CA LEU A 138 -5.80 -8.34 -7.14
C LEU A 138 -6.47 -7.35 -8.10
N ILE A 139 -6.07 -7.33 -9.37
CA ILE A 139 -6.67 -6.50 -10.43
C ILE A 139 -8.16 -6.83 -10.61
N VAL A 140 -8.53 -8.11 -10.62
CA VAL A 140 -9.95 -8.52 -10.68
C VAL A 140 -10.73 -8.02 -9.46
N LYS A 141 -10.15 -8.07 -8.26
CA LYS A 141 -10.78 -7.53 -7.04
C LYS A 141 -10.96 -6.02 -7.12
N MET A 142 -9.94 -5.28 -7.56
CA MET A 142 -10.02 -3.84 -7.75
C MET A 142 -11.09 -3.44 -8.78
N ARG A 143 -11.20 -4.18 -9.90
CA ARG A 143 -12.28 -4.00 -10.88
C ARG A 143 -13.66 -4.22 -10.26
N THR A 144 -13.81 -5.30 -9.52
CA THR A 144 -15.06 -5.63 -8.82
C THR A 144 -15.44 -4.51 -7.85
N LYS A 145 -14.45 -3.97 -7.11
CA LYS A 145 -14.64 -2.88 -6.17
C LYS A 145 -15.05 -1.57 -6.86
N ILE A 146 -14.45 -1.21 -8.00
CA ILE A 146 -14.84 -0.02 -8.78
C ILE A 146 -16.31 -0.08 -9.20
N CYS A 147 -16.79 -1.27 -9.59
CA CYS A 147 -18.16 -1.49 -10.03
C CYS A 147 -19.16 -1.71 -8.89
N SER A 148 -18.71 -1.70 -7.64
CA SER A 148 -19.59 -1.87 -6.48
C SER A 148 -20.28 -0.56 -6.08
N ASP A 149 -21.43 -0.68 -5.43
CA ASP A 149 -22.16 0.43 -4.79
C ASP A 149 -21.62 0.74 -3.38
N ASP A 150 -20.33 0.47 -3.13
CA ASP A 150 -19.69 0.71 -1.83
C ASP A 150 -19.48 2.21 -1.60
N ASP A 151 -20.03 2.73 -0.49
CA ASP A 151 -19.93 4.14 -0.10
C ASP A 151 -18.47 4.60 0.11
N GLN A 152 -17.55 3.68 0.43
CA GLN A 152 -16.12 4.00 0.56
C GLN A 152 -15.48 4.29 -0.81
N MET A 153 -16.05 3.81 -1.92
CA MET A 153 -15.52 3.96 -3.27
C MET A 153 -15.90 5.32 -3.89
N ASN A 154 -15.30 6.39 -3.35
CA ASN A 154 -15.51 7.74 -3.85
C ASN A 154 -14.75 8.02 -5.18
N GLY A 155 -15.03 9.17 -5.81
CA GLY A 155 -14.45 9.53 -7.10
C GLY A 155 -12.92 9.77 -7.10
N TYR A 156 -12.31 9.98 -5.93
CA TYR A 156 -10.85 10.05 -5.80
C TYR A 156 -10.23 8.65 -5.82
N ILE A 157 -10.73 7.73 -4.99
CA ILE A 157 -10.27 6.33 -4.93
C ILE A 157 -10.48 5.63 -6.28
N ARG A 158 -11.63 5.87 -6.92
CA ARG A 158 -11.92 5.33 -8.25
C ARG A 158 -10.89 5.74 -9.29
N ARG A 159 -10.39 6.99 -9.23
CA ARG A 159 -9.33 7.46 -10.13
C ARG A 159 -8.00 6.77 -9.88
N ILE A 160 -7.64 6.52 -8.61
CA ILE A 160 -6.43 5.76 -8.27
C ILE A 160 -6.56 4.33 -8.80
N PHE A 161 -7.70 3.66 -8.59
CA PHE A 161 -7.87 2.29 -9.06
C PHE A 161 -7.86 2.20 -10.59
N LEU A 162 -8.48 3.16 -11.28
CA LEU A 162 -8.41 3.23 -12.74
C LEU A 162 -6.96 3.40 -13.22
N HIS A 163 -6.16 4.25 -12.59
CA HIS A 163 -4.73 4.37 -12.88
C HIS A 163 -4.00 3.05 -12.78
N VAL A 164 -4.24 2.30 -11.70
CA VAL A 164 -3.65 0.97 -11.50
C VAL A 164 -4.08 -0.01 -12.59
N LEU A 165 -5.34 0.04 -13.04
CA LEU A 165 -5.81 -0.82 -14.14
C LEU A 165 -5.14 -0.47 -15.47
N ASP A 166 -4.92 0.82 -15.73
CA ASP A 166 -4.24 1.30 -16.93
C ASP A 166 -2.76 0.87 -16.87
N LEU A 167 -2.06 1.12 -15.77
CA LEU A 167 -0.72 0.63 -15.54
C LEU A 167 -0.61 -0.89 -15.81
N TRP A 168 -1.48 -1.71 -15.20
CA TRP A 168 -1.50 -3.15 -15.46
C TRP A 168 -1.72 -3.49 -16.94
N ALA A 169 -2.67 -2.83 -17.61
CA ALA A 169 -3.01 -3.09 -19.01
C ALA A 169 -1.87 -2.72 -19.97
N PHE A 170 -1.06 -1.73 -19.61
CA PHE A 170 0.04 -1.21 -20.43
C PHE A 170 1.43 -1.63 -19.94
N GLY A 171 1.51 -2.71 -19.13
CA GLY A 171 2.78 -3.33 -18.75
C GLY A 171 3.55 -2.58 -17.66
N TRP A 172 2.83 -1.89 -16.79
CA TRP A 172 3.33 -1.05 -15.69
C TRP A 172 4.31 0.04 -16.14
N ASN A 173 4.06 0.59 -17.33
CA ASN A 173 4.84 1.70 -17.88
C ASN A 173 3.88 2.84 -18.22
N GLU A 174 4.02 3.99 -17.57
CA GLU A 174 3.15 5.14 -17.83
C GLU A 174 3.30 5.68 -19.26
N LEU A 175 4.49 5.57 -19.85
CA LEU A 175 4.78 6.08 -21.20
C LEU A 175 4.06 5.30 -22.31
N THR A 176 3.58 4.08 -22.01
CA THR A 176 2.83 3.26 -22.97
C THR A 176 1.32 3.46 -22.85
N ILE A 177 0.85 4.23 -21.86
CA ILE A 177 -0.57 4.57 -21.69
C ILE A 177 -0.94 5.66 -22.71
N PRO A 178 -1.96 5.43 -23.57
CA PRO A 178 -2.41 6.45 -24.52
C PRO A 178 -2.91 7.72 -23.83
N GLU A 179 -2.49 8.89 -24.31
CA GLU A 179 -2.92 10.21 -23.78
C GLU A 179 -4.45 10.39 -23.77
N SER A 180 -5.17 9.67 -24.64
CA SER A 180 -6.63 9.70 -24.71
C SER A 180 -7.33 9.10 -23.49
N ILE A 181 -6.63 8.29 -22.69
CA ILE A 181 -7.14 7.70 -21.46
C ILE A 181 -6.39 8.19 -20.21
N THR A 182 -5.21 8.79 -20.38
CA THR A 182 -4.46 9.44 -19.30
C THR A 182 -5.28 10.57 -18.71
N MET A 183 -6.02 10.26 -17.64
CA MET A 183 -6.62 11.29 -16.80
C MET A 183 -5.50 12.06 -16.09
N THR A 184 -5.75 13.28 -15.63
CA THR A 184 -4.90 13.86 -14.57
C THR A 184 -5.07 13.01 -13.31
N TYR A 185 -4.35 11.90 -13.25
CA TYR A 185 -4.30 11.05 -12.08
C TYR A 185 -3.74 11.88 -10.93
N PRO A 186 -4.27 11.73 -9.72
CA PRO A 186 -3.82 12.53 -8.59
C PRO A 186 -2.34 12.26 -8.32
N THR A 187 -1.50 13.24 -8.63
CA THR A 187 -0.15 13.33 -8.05
C THR A 187 -0.33 13.72 -6.58
N VAL A 188 0.44 13.11 -5.67
CA VAL A 188 0.32 13.28 -4.20
C VAL A 188 0.47 14.76 -3.75
N GLU A 189 0.86 15.67 -4.64
CA GLU A 189 0.94 17.10 -4.41
C GLU A 189 -0.22 17.90 -5.04
N GLN A 190 -1.44 17.78 -4.50
CA GLN A 190 -2.44 18.84 -4.69
C GLN A 190 -3.15 19.15 -3.37
N LYS A 191 -2.56 20.10 -2.63
CA LYS A 191 -3.29 20.92 -1.66
C LYS A 191 -4.35 21.73 -2.41
N GLU A 192 -5.59 21.56 -1.95
CA GLU A 192 -6.77 22.43 -2.06
C GLU A 192 -6.85 23.36 -3.29
N THR A 193 -7.79 23.06 -4.18
CA THR A 193 -8.43 24.08 -5.03
C THR A 193 -9.91 24.21 -4.65
N PRO A 194 -10.45 25.45 -4.60
CA PRO A 194 -11.74 25.71 -3.99
C PRO A 194 -12.90 25.30 -4.90
N THR A 195 -13.98 24.89 -4.23
CA THR A 195 -15.27 24.47 -4.76
C THR A 195 -15.80 25.43 -5.84
N PRO A 196 -16.22 24.95 -7.04
CA PRO A 196 -16.86 25.82 -8.01
C PRO A 196 -18.31 26.10 -7.58
N GLU A 197 -18.62 27.38 -7.39
CA GLU A 197 -19.97 27.87 -7.10
C GLU A 197 -20.95 27.48 -8.22
N ARG A 198 -22.08 26.89 -7.83
CA ARG A 198 -23.24 26.62 -8.69
C ARG A 198 -23.77 27.93 -9.28
N LYS A 199 -23.57 28.16 -10.58
CA LYS A 199 -24.34 29.18 -11.32
C LYS A 199 -25.81 28.76 -11.42
N LYS A 200 -26.62 29.16 -10.45
CA LYS A 200 -28.09 29.26 -10.61
C LYS A 200 -28.39 30.61 -11.25
N HIS A 201 -28.75 30.64 -12.52
CA HIS A 201 -29.76 31.56 -13.06
C HIS A 201 -30.12 31.15 -14.49
N VAL A 202 -31.17 30.33 -14.60
CA VAL A 202 -31.93 30.20 -15.85
C VAL A 202 -32.94 31.35 -15.83
N VAL A 203 -32.69 32.39 -16.63
CA VAL A 203 -33.71 33.41 -16.92
C VAL A 203 -34.42 32.98 -18.21
N LYS A 204 -35.74 32.85 -18.09
CA LYS A 204 -36.69 32.46 -19.14
C LYS A 204 -36.58 33.40 -20.34
N LYS A 205 -36.53 32.80 -21.53
CA LYS A 205 -36.56 33.51 -22.81
C LYS A 205 -38.04 33.67 -23.21
N GLU A 206 -38.62 34.83 -22.94
CA GLU A 206 -39.90 35.23 -23.54
C GLU A 206 -39.59 36.14 -24.74
N PHE A 207 -39.85 35.67 -25.95
CA PHE A 207 -39.87 36.49 -27.16
C PHE A 207 -41.33 36.66 -27.59
N GLY A 208 -41.89 37.83 -27.28
CA GLY A 208 -43.21 38.27 -27.72
C GLY A 208 -43.11 39.53 -28.58
N SER A 209 -43.42 39.36 -29.87
CA SER A 209 -43.97 40.28 -30.87
C SER A 209 -43.85 41.81 -30.77
N LYS A 210 -43.37 42.39 -31.90
CA LYS A 210 -43.86 43.59 -32.64
C LYS A 210 -43.72 44.95 -31.90
N GLU A 211 -43.38 46.10 -32.51
CA GLU A 211 -43.58 46.62 -33.87
C GLU A 211 -42.78 47.94 -34.02
N SER A 212 -42.50 48.33 -35.28
CA SER A 212 -42.31 49.69 -35.85
C SER A 212 -41.48 50.77 -35.14
N VAL A 213 -40.48 51.31 -35.86
CA VAL A 213 -40.37 52.78 -36.09
C VAL A 213 -39.86 53.05 -37.52
N VAL A 214 -40.70 53.84 -38.22
CA VAL A 214 -40.55 54.75 -39.38
C VAL A 214 -39.16 54.93 -39.98
#